data_AF-Q0D998-F1
#
_entry.id   AF-Q0D998-F1
#
_cell.length_a   1.000
_cell.length_b   1.000
_cell.length_c   1.000
_cell.angle_alpha   90.00
_cell.angle_beta   90.00
_cell.angle_gamma   90.00
#
_symmetry.space_group_name_H-M   'P 1'
#
loop_
_entity.id
_entity.type
_entity.pdbx_description
1 polymer ?
#
loop_
_entity_poly.entity_id
_entity_poly.type
_entity_poly.pdbx_seq_one_letter_code
_entity_poly.pdbx_strand_id
1 'polypeptide(L)' 'TEQGYFQALFGCIERLLASLKVKHFVLPAADEAESIWTQRFGFVKITQDELREYLKGGRTTVFQGTSTLHKLVPKLDG' A
#
# COMPACT_ATOMS: atom_id res chain seq x y z
N THR A 1 11.31 -0.66 22.80
CA THR A 1 12.00 -0.56 21.50
C THR A 1 11.29 -1.45 20.49
N GLU A 2 10.13 -1.03 20.01
CA GLU A 2 9.35 -1.75 18.97
C GLU A 2 9.40 -1.02 17.60
N GLN A 3 10.08 0.12 17.56
CA GLN A 3 9.89 1.13 16.51
C GLN A 3 10.61 0.82 15.18
N GLY A 4 11.39 -0.27 15.08
CA GLY A 4 12.24 -0.56 13.91
C GLY A 4 11.94 -1.86 13.15
N TYR A 5 11.41 -2.89 13.80
CA TYR A 5 11.28 -4.22 13.16
C TYR A 5 10.26 -4.22 12.03
N PHE A 6 9.10 -3.59 12.23
CA PHE A 6 8.11 -3.47 11.18
C PHE A 6 8.61 -2.61 10.02
N GLN A 7 9.35 -1.54 10.31
CA GLN A 7 9.94 -0.70 9.25
C GLN A 7 10.97 -1.48 8.42
N ALA A 8 11.80 -2.31 9.05
CA ALA A 8 12.74 -3.17 8.35
C ALA A 8 12.02 -4.22 7.48
N LEU A 9 10.99 -4.88 8.01
CA LEU A 9 10.16 -5.82 7.27
C LEU A 9 9.46 -5.13 6.10
N PHE A 10 8.85 -3.98 6.33
CA PHE A 10 8.17 -3.20 5.30
C PHE A 10 9.15 -2.81 4.19
N GLY A 11 10.36 -2.36 4.53
CA GLY A 11 11.41 -2.09 3.55
C GLY A 11 11.84 -3.34 2.76
N CYS A 12 11.84 -4.53 3.35
CA CYS A 12 12.05 -5.78 2.62
C CYS A 12 10.92 -6.06 1.61
N ILE A 13 9.67 -5.84 2.02
CA ILE A 13 8.49 -5.99 1.14
C ILE A 13 8.57 -5.00 -0.02
N GLU A 14 8.89 -3.73 0.24
CA GLU A 14 9.02 -2.72 -0.83
C GLU A 14 10.08 -3.10 -1.86
N ARG A 15 11.26 -3.56 -1.42
CA ARG A 15 12.32 -4.02 -2.33
C ARG A 15 11.89 -5.24 -3.16
N LEU A 16 11.15 -6.18 -2.55
CA LEU A 16 10.61 -7.34 -3.26
C LEU A 16 9.58 -6.91 -4.32
N LEU A 17 8.65 -6.03 -3.98
CA LEU A 17 7.67 -5.52 -4.94
C LEU A 17 8.34 -4.78 -6.09
N ALA A 18 9.39 -4.02 -5.79
CA ALA A 18 10.17 -3.29 -6.79
C ALA A 18 10.90 -4.24 -7.74
N SER A 19 11.52 -5.33 -7.25
CA SER A 19 12.18 -6.33 -8.09
C SER A 19 11.20 -7.07 -9.01
N LEU A 20 9.96 -7.24 -8.56
CA LEU A 20 8.85 -7.80 -9.34
C LEU A 20 8.19 -6.80 -10.30
N LYS A 21 8.70 -5.54 -10.37
CA LYS A 21 8.16 -4.46 -11.21
C LYS A 21 6.68 -4.17 -10.93
N VAL A 22 6.22 -4.40 -9.69
CA VAL A 22 4.90 -3.99 -9.23
C VAL A 22 4.83 -2.46 -9.26
N LYS A 23 3.72 -1.90 -9.76
CA LYS A 23 3.55 -0.44 -9.89
C LYS A 23 2.91 0.19 -8.65
N HIS A 24 1.82 -0.42 -8.19
CA HIS A 24 1.03 0.08 -7.07
C HIS A 24 0.96 -1.01 -6.00
N PHE A 25 1.33 -0.66 -4.77
CA PHE A 25 1.04 -1.47 -3.61
C PHE A 25 -0.26 -0.97 -3.00
N VAL A 26 -1.31 -1.80 -3.04
CA VAL A 26 -2.64 -1.48 -2.52
C VAL A 26 -2.91 -2.35 -1.30
N LEU A 27 -3.48 -1.77 -0.24
CA LEU A 27 -3.90 -2.50 0.96
C LEU A 27 -5.17 -1.90 1.57
N PRO A 28 -6.00 -2.72 2.24
CA PRO A 28 -7.00 -2.22 3.17
C PRO A 28 -6.35 -1.88 4.51
N ALA A 29 -6.57 -0.67 5.02
CA ALA A 29 -6.16 -0.25 6.35
C ALA A 29 -7.39 -0.04 7.22
N ALA A 30 -7.40 -0.61 8.43
CA ALA A 30 -8.39 -0.26 9.45
C ALA A 30 -8.34 1.26 9.71
N ASP A 31 -9.50 1.86 9.95
CA ASP A 31 -9.62 3.32 10.07
C ASP A 31 -8.73 3.87 11.20
N GLU A 32 -8.55 3.12 12.29
CA GLU A 32 -7.67 3.50 13.40
C GLU A 32 -6.19 3.49 13.03
N ALA A 33 -5.80 2.69 12.03
CA ALA A 33 -4.42 2.56 11.57
C ALA A 33 -4.11 3.42 10.34
N GLU A 34 -5.10 4.08 9.74
CA GLU A 34 -4.97 4.86 8.50
C GLU A 34 -3.86 5.94 8.61
N SER A 35 -3.82 6.64 9.74
CA SER A 35 -2.83 7.70 10.00
C SER A 35 -1.39 7.16 9.99
N ILE A 36 -1.17 5.94 10.48
CA ILE A 36 0.16 5.32 10.49
C ILE A 36 0.62 5.04 9.05
N TRP A 37 -0.24 4.46 8.23
CA TRP A 37 0.08 4.14 6.83
C TRP A 37 0.33 5.38 6.00
N THR A 38 -0.49 6.41 6.17
CA THR A 38 -0.39 7.65 5.41
C THR A 38 0.80 8.51 5.85
N GLN A 39 1.00 8.68 7.16
CA GLN A 39 2.04 9.57 7.68
C GLN A 39 3.43 8.92 7.75
N ARG A 40 3.53 7.63 8.12
CA ARG A 40 4.84 6.97 8.31
C ARG A 40 5.32 6.22 7.07
N PHE A 41 4.41 5.60 6.34
CA PHE A 41 4.75 4.74 5.21
C PHE A 41 4.47 5.39 3.85
N GLY A 42 3.88 6.59 3.83
CA GLY A 42 3.69 7.38 2.61
C GLY A 42 2.62 6.81 1.69
N PHE A 43 1.65 6.07 2.23
CA PHE A 43 0.45 5.69 1.48
C PHE A 43 -0.49 6.89 1.33
N VAL A 44 -1.35 6.82 0.33
CA VAL A 44 -2.45 7.77 0.11
C VAL A 44 -3.75 7.01 -0.11
N LYS A 45 -4.89 7.65 0.18
CA LYS A 45 -6.20 7.07 -0.12
C LYS A 45 -6.35 6.89 -1.62
N ILE A 46 -6.78 5.70 -2.02
CA ILE A 46 -7.16 5.45 -3.41
C ILE A 46 -8.65 5.80 -3.58
N THR A 47 -8.98 6.53 -4.65
CA THR A 47 -10.38 6.76 -5.01
C THR A 47 -10.98 5.49 -5.60
N GLN A 48 -12.32 5.38 -5.59
CA GLN A 48 -12.98 4.24 -6.24
C GLN A 48 -12.69 4.17 -7.74
N ASP A 49 -12.54 5.30 -8.40
CA ASP A 49 -12.29 5.35 -9.85
C ASP A 49 -10.86 4.88 -10.17
N GLU A 50 -9.86 5.36 -9.42
CA GLU A 50 -8.47 4.86 -9.54
C GLU A 50 -8.37 3.36 -9.24
N LEU A 51 -9.09 2.87 -8.22
CA LEU A 51 -9.12 1.45 -7.89
C LEU A 51 -9.69 0.62 -9.05
N ARG A 52 -10.78 1.08 -9.68
CA ARG A 52 -11.37 0.41 -10.85
C ARG A 52 -10.40 0.37 -12.03
N GLU A 53 -9.70 1.47 -12.29
CA GLU A 53 -8.68 1.52 -13.34
C GLU A 53 -7.51 0.55 -13.06
N TYR A 54 -7.02 0.52 -11.83
CA TYR A 54 -5.89 -0.35 -11.46
C TYR A 54 -6.25 -1.83 -11.54
N LEU A 55 -7.48 -2.19 -11.20
CA LEU A 55 -7.95 -3.56 -11.24
C LEU A 55 -8.35 -4.03 -12.64
N LYS A 56 -8.48 -3.14 -13.63
CA LYS A 56 -8.90 -3.45 -15.02
C LYS A 56 -10.12 -4.38 -15.08
N GLY A 57 -11.11 -4.17 -14.21
CA GLY A 57 -12.31 -5.01 -14.12
C GLY A 57 -12.24 -6.18 -13.12
N GLY A 58 -11.13 -6.34 -12.41
CA GLY A 58 -11.04 -7.22 -11.24
C GLY A 58 -11.93 -6.73 -10.09
N ARG A 59 -12.53 -7.66 -9.34
CA ARG A 59 -13.30 -7.34 -8.12
C ARG A 59 -12.38 -7.46 -6.91
N THR A 60 -12.25 -6.39 -6.14
CA THR A 60 -11.68 -6.43 -4.79
C THR A 60 -12.79 -6.54 -3.76
N THR A 61 -12.56 -7.32 -2.73
CA THR A 61 -13.43 -7.35 -1.56
C THR A 61 -13.31 -6.02 -0.82
N VAL A 62 -14.45 -5.34 -0.62
CA VAL A 62 -14.52 -4.15 0.23
C VAL A 62 -14.78 -4.63 1.65
N PHE A 63 -13.85 -4.32 2.56
CA PHE A 63 -13.99 -4.63 3.98
C PHE A 63 -14.57 -3.41 4.70
N GLN A 64 -15.66 -3.59 5.45
CA GLN A 64 -16.21 -2.51 6.28
C GLN A 64 -15.24 -2.12 7.39
N GLY A 65 -15.21 -0.83 7.75
CA GLY A 65 -14.27 -0.27 8.73
C GLY A 65 -12.83 -0.19 8.23
N THR A 66 -12.63 -0.22 6.90
CA THR A 66 -11.31 -0.06 6.30
C THR A 66 -11.32 0.95 5.16
N SER A 67 -10.23 1.69 5.05
CA SER A 67 -9.91 2.55 3.92
C SER A 67 -8.94 1.82 2.98
N THR A 68 -9.22 1.86 1.68
CA THR A 68 -8.26 1.33 0.69
C THR A 68 -7.19 2.38 0.44
N LEU A 69 -5.94 2.02 0.69
CA LEU A 69 -4.77 2.87 0.52
C LEU A 69 -3.89 2.32 -0.58
N HIS A 70 -3.15 3.20 -1.25
CA HIS A 70 -2.12 2.80 -2.20
C HIS A 70 -0.84 3.61 -2.06
N LYS A 71 0.25 3.02 -2.51
CA LYS A 71 1.56 3.66 -2.64
C LYS A 71 2.21 3.25 -3.95
N LEU A 72 2.90 4.18 -4.60
CA LEU A 72 3.77 3.86 -5.73
C LEU A 72 5.00 3.10 -5.23
N VAL A 73 5.27 1.95 -5.83
CA VAL A 73 6.47 1.18 -5.52
C VAL A 73 7.66 1.89 -6.21
N PRO A 74 8.75 2.20 -5.48
CA PRO A 74 9.93 2.78 -6.09
C PRO A 74 10.49 1.85 -7.17
N LYS A 75 10.97 2.43 -8.27
CA LYS A 75 11.76 1.65 -9.22
C LYS A 75 13.11 1.36 -8.58
N LEU A 76 13.59 0.12 -8.71
CA LEU A 76 15.00 -0.14 -8.47
C LEU A 76 15.77 0.59 -9.57
N ASP A 77 16.54 1.60 -9.21
CA ASP A 77 17.56 2.13 -10.10
C ASP A 77 18.54 0.99 -10.37
N GLY A 78 18.78 0.72 -11.64
CA GLY A 78 19.58 -0.42 -12.12
C GLY A 78 21.07 -0.27 -11.86
#